data_AF-A0A0P1FQ66-F1
#
_entry.id   AF-A0A0P1FQ66-F1
#
_cell.length_a   1.000
_cell.length_b   1.000
_cell.length_c   1.000
_cell.angle_alpha   90.00
_cell.angle_beta   90.00
_cell.angle_gamma   90.00
#
_symmetry.space_group_name_H-M   'P 1'
#
loop_
_entity.id
_entity.type
_entity.pdbx_description
1 polymer ?
#
loop_
_entity_poly.entity_id
_entity_poly.type
_entity_poly.pdbx_seq_one_letter_code
_entity_poly.pdbx_strand_id
1 'polypeptide(L)'
;MLDLVRELGDADAAATMTGMAATAVMLALDHCPSKPSQILVTGGGRHNPVMMQMLQAGIDCPVKPVEAVGLDGDMLEAQAFAYLAIRVAKGLPTSSPETTGVSALVGGGTVSHPG
;
A
#
# COMPACT_ATOMS: atom_id res chain seq x y z
N MET A 1 5.76 -19.59 -4.04
CA MET A 1 4.34 -19.28 -4.28
C MET A 1 3.85 -19.86 -5.60
N LEU A 2 4.55 -19.68 -6.72
CA LEU A 2 4.13 -20.26 -8.02
C LEU A 2 4.00 -21.79 -7.98
N ASP A 3 4.84 -22.49 -7.22
CA ASP A 3 4.73 -23.94 -7.05
C ASP A 3 3.41 -24.39 -6.38
N LEU A 4 2.73 -23.51 -5.63
CA LEU A 4 1.47 -23.82 -4.96
C LEU A 4 0.28 -23.91 -5.92
N VAL A 5 0.42 -23.35 -7.12
CA VAL A 5 -0.65 -23.28 -8.14
C VAL A 5 -0.26 -23.98 -9.43
N ARG A 6 0.87 -24.70 -9.44
CA ARG A 6 1.48 -25.25 -10.66
C ARG A 6 0.64 -26.32 -11.36
N GLU A 7 -0.17 -27.04 -10.58
CA GLU A 7 -1.08 -28.08 -11.09
C GLU A 7 -2.44 -27.53 -11.54
N LEU A 8 -2.68 -26.23 -11.36
CA LEU A 8 -3.91 -25.56 -11.78
C LEU A 8 -3.76 -25.03 -13.22
N GLY A 9 -4.89 -24.90 -13.94
CA GLY A 9 -4.91 -24.14 -15.18
C GLY A 9 -4.65 -22.65 -14.93
N ASP A 10 -4.16 -21.93 -15.94
CA ASP A 10 -3.76 -20.51 -15.81
C ASP A 10 -4.82 -19.62 -15.15
N ALA A 11 -6.09 -19.82 -15.52
CA ALA A 11 -7.21 -19.06 -14.95
C ALA A 11 -7.36 -19.31 -13.44
N ASP A 12 -7.32 -20.58 -13.02
CA ASP A 12 -7.43 -20.99 -11.62
C ASP A 12 -6.20 -20.58 -10.81
N ALA A 13 -5.01 -20.67 -11.41
CA ALA A 13 -3.76 -20.21 -10.82
C ALA A 13 -3.78 -18.70 -10.57
N ALA A 14 -4.19 -17.90 -11.56
CA ALA A 14 -4.31 -16.45 -11.43
C ALA A 14 -5.38 -16.04 -10.40
N ALA A 15 -6.53 -16.71 -10.39
CA ALA A 15 -7.58 -16.49 -9.40
C ALA A 15 -7.09 -16.82 -7.98
N THR A 16 -6.41 -17.95 -7.81
CA THR A 16 -5.84 -18.37 -6.52
C THR A 16 -4.80 -17.38 -6.02
N MET A 17 -3.86 -16.96 -6.87
CA MET A 17 -2.84 -15.98 -6.50
C MET A 17 -3.45 -14.60 -6.15
N THR A 18 -4.50 -14.19 -6.85
CA THR A 18 -5.27 -12.97 -6.52
C THR A 18 -5.93 -13.10 -5.15
N GLY A 19 -6.56 -14.25 -4.87
CA GLY A 19 -7.15 -14.57 -3.58
C GLY A 19 -6.12 -14.58 -2.45
N MET A 20 -4.92 -15.13 -2.68
CA MET A 20 -3.82 -15.08 -1.72
C MET A 20 -3.40 -13.64 -1.41
N ALA A 21 -3.27 -12.78 -2.41
CA ALA A 21 -2.94 -11.37 -2.21
C ALA A 21 -4.03 -10.63 -1.41
N ALA A 22 -5.30 -10.81 -1.76
CA ALA A 22 -6.42 -10.20 -1.03
C ALA A 22 -6.50 -10.72 0.43
N THR A 23 -6.31 -12.02 0.63
CA THR A 23 -6.31 -12.63 1.98
C THR A 23 -5.14 -12.12 2.82
N ALA A 24 -3.96 -11.93 2.23
CA ALA A 24 -2.82 -11.35 2.93
C ALA A 24 -3.13 -9.93 3.46
N VAL A 25 -3.85 -9.12 2.68
CA VAL A 25 -4.32 -7.80 3.14
C VAL A 25 -5.31 -7.94 4.30
N MET A 26 -6.28 -8.86 4.21
CA MET A 26 -7.25 -9.11 5.28
C MET A 26 -6.55 -9.49 6.60
N LEU A 27 -5.60 -10.44 6.54
CA LEU A 27 -4.83 -10.86 7.71
C LEU A 27 -3.94 -9.73 8.26
N ALA A 28 -3.42 -8.86 7.39
CA ALA A 28 -2.59 -7.75 7.82
C ALA A 28 -3.35 -6.71 8.69
N LEU A 29 -4.69 -6.67 8.59
CA LEU A 29 -5.50 -5.77 9.41
C LEU A 29 -5.44 -6.11 10.90
N ASP A 30 -5.16 -7.36 11.26
CA ASP A 30 -4.98 -7.78 12.66
C ASP A 30 -3.71 -7.17 13.29
N HIS A 31 -2.79 -6.66 12.46
CA HIS A 31 -1.60 -5.94 12.93
C HIS A 31 -1.83 -4.43 13.09
N CYS A 32 -2.97 -3.90 12.67
CA CYS A 32 -3.29 -2.49 12.91
C CYS A 32 -3.53 -2.25 14.42
N PRO A 33 -3.05 -1.13 14.99
CA PRO A 33 -3.25 -0.82 16.41
C PRO A 33 -4.74 -0.64 16.77
N SER A 34 -5.55 -0.30 15.78
CA SER A 34 -7.02 -0.23 15.85
C SER A 34 -7.61 -0.60 14.50
N LYS A 35 -8.84 -1.12 14.48
CA LYS A 35 -9.55 -1.40 13.23
C LYS A 35 -9.69 -0.12 12.39
N PRO A 36 -9.36 -0.15 11.08
CA PRO A 36 -9.53 1.00 10.22
C PRO A 36 -11.02 1.28 9.97
N SER A 37 -11.39 2.55 9.82
CA SER A 37 -12.74 2.95 9.43
C SER A 37 -12.97 2.91 7.91
N GLN A 38 -11.90 2.84 7.12
CA GLN A 38 -11.90 2.73 5.67
C GLN A 38 -10.52 2.28 5.16
N ILE A 39 -10.50 1.68 3.97
CA ILE A 39 -9.27 1.34 3.24
C ILE A 39 -9.28 2.07 1.90
N LEU A 40 -8.18 2.74 1.59
CA LEU A 40 -7.92 3.39 0.31
C LEU A 40 -6.84 2.61 -0.44
N VAL A 41 -7.20 2.01 -1.56
CA VAL A 41 -6.31 1.17 -2.37
C VAL A 41 -5.62 2.03 -3.43
N THR A 42 -4.28 1.96 -3.46
CA THR A 42 -3.41 2.66 -4.41
C THR A 42 -2.64 1.67 -5.30
N GLY A 43 -1.83 2.16 -6.24
CA GLY A 43 -1.01 1.35 -7.12
C GLY A 43 -1.83 0.54 -8.13
N GLY A 44 -1.17 -0.26 -8.97
CA GLY A 44 -1.84 -0.98 -10.06
C GLY A 44 -2.90 -1.99 -9.62
N GLY A 45 -2.78 -2.54 -8.40
CA GLY A 45 -3.74 -3.52 -7.86
C GLY A 45 -5.17 -2.97 -7.74
N ARG A 46 -5.33 -1.66 -7.55
CA ARG A 46 -6.66 -1.02 -7.49
C ARG A 46 -7.47 -1.13 -8.78
N HIS A 47 -6.79 -1.35 -9.92
CA HIS A 47 -7.41 -1.55 -11.23
C HIS A 47 -7.86 -2.99 -11.46
N ASN A 48 -7.51 -3.94 -10.58
CA ASN A 48 -7.98 -5.32 -10.67
C ASN A 48 -9.38 -5.44 -10.02
N PRO A 49 -10.46 -5.57 -10.82
CA PRO A 49 -11.82 -5.57 -10.28
C PRO A 49 -12.09 -6.78 -9.38
N VAL A 50 -11.49 -7.93 -9.67
CA VAL A 50 -11.66 -9.16 -8.87
C VAL A 50 -10.99 -9.00 -7.51
N MET A 51 -9.77 -8.45 -7.47
CA MET A 51 -9.08 -8.16 -6.22
C MET A 51 -9.87 -7.15 -5.37
N MET A 52 -10.37 -6.07 -5.96
CA MET A 52 -11.18 -5.07 -5.26
C MET A 52 -12.47 -5.68 -4.68
N GLN A 53 -13.15 -6.54 -5.44
CA GLN A 53 -14.32 -7.28 -4.97
C GLN A 53 -13.98 -8.22 -3.80
N MET A 54 -12.88 -8.97 -3.89
CA MET A 54 -12.42 -9.85 -2.81
C MET A 54 -12.13 -9.06 -1.52
N LEU A 55 -11.41 -7.94 -1.63
CA LEU A 55 -11.14 -7.06 -0.48
C LEU A 55 -12.43 -6.51 0.12
N GLN A 56 -13.34 -6.02 -0.71
CA GLN A 56 -14.61 -5.47 -0.26
C GLN A 56 -15.51 -6.51 0.41
N ALA A 57 -15.46 -7.78 -0.03
CA ALA A 57 -16.22 -8.87 0.57
C ALA A 57 -15.61 -9.36 1.89
N GLY A 58 -14.28 -9.32 2.04
CA GLY A 58 -13.58 -9.89 3.19
C GLY A 58 -13.22 -8.91 4.31
N ILE A 59 -13.42 -7.59 4.11
CA ILE A 59 -13.03 -6.57 5.07
C ILE A 59 -14.26 -5.83 5.60
N ASP A 60 -14.37 -5.75 6.93
CA ASP A 60 -15.49 -5.11 7.65
C ASP A 60 -15.35 -3.57 7.72
N CYS A 61 -15.01 -2.94 6.59
CA CYS A 61 -15.04 -1.49 6.42
C CYS A 61 -15.04 -1.13 4.91
N PRO A 62 -15.42 0.10 4.52
CA PRO A 62 -15.40 0.52 3.12
C PRO A 62 -13.99 0.41 2.50
N VAL A 63 -13.87 -0.40 1.44
CA VAL A 63 -12.69 -0.46 0.57
C VAL A 63 -12.95 0.37 -0.68
N LYS A 64 -12.12 1.37 -0.95
CA LYS A 64 -12.28 2.28 -2.10
C LYS A 64 -10.96 2.49 -2.83
N PRO A 65 -10.97 2.76 -4.14
CA PRO A 65 -9.79 3.30 -4.81
C PRO A 65 -9.43 4.66 -4.21
N VAL A 66 -8.14 5.00 -4.17
CA VAL A 66 -7.65 6.25 -3.56
C VAL A 66 -8.19 7.51 -4.25
N GLU A 67 -8.62 7.39 -5.51
CA GLU A 67 -9.31 8.43 -6.28
C GLU A 67 -10.59 8.92 -5.59
N ALA A 68 -11.22 8.09 -4.73
CA ALA A 68 -12.39 8.49 -3.95
C ALA A 68 -12.13 9.66 -2.97
N VAL A 69 -10.86 9.96 -2.68
CA VAL A 69 -10.45 11.12 -1.87
C VAL A 69 -9.67 12.16 -2.68
N GLY A 70 -9.72 12.09 -4.01
CA GLY A 70 -9.12 13.06 -4.92
C GLY A 70 -7.60 12.91 -5.13
N LEU A 71 -7.04 11.76 -4.76
CA LEU A 71 -5.63 11.43 -5.02
C LEU A 71 -5.47 10.61 -6.29
N ASP A 72 -4.29 10.67 -6.90
CA ASP A 72 -3.93 9.87 -8.06
C ASP A 72 -3.16 8.62 -7.59
N GLY A 73 -3.79 7.45 -7.72
CA GLY A 73 -3.21 6.19 -7.27
C GLY A 73 -2.06 5.66 -8.12
N ASP A 74 -1.88 6.16 -9.36
CA ASP A 74 -0.72 5.80 -10.20
C ASP A 74 0.50 6.66 -9.86
N MET A 75 0.28 7.84 -9.26
CA MET A 75 1.33 8.79 -8.91
C MET A 75 1.67 8.82 -7.42
N LEU A 76 0.94 8.10 -6.56
CA LEU A 76 1.03 8.25 -5.11
C LEU A 76 2.46 8.02 -4.57
N GLU A 77 3.19 7.04 -5.11
CA GLU A 77 4.57 6.75 -4.70
C GLU A 77 5.52 7.88 -5.12
N ALA A 78 5.39 8.40 -6.34
CA ALA A 78 6.18 9.54 -6.81
C ALA A 78 5.89 10.81 -5.99
N GLN A 79 4.62 11.06 -5.66
CA GLN A 79 4.20 12.15 -4.79
C GLN A 79 4.75 11.98 -3.37
N ALA A 80 4.80 10.75 -2.84
CA ALA A 80 5.42 10.46 -1.55
C ALA A 80 6.92 10.81 -1.55
N PHE A 81 7.66 10.48 -2.61
CA PHE A 81 9.06 10.91 -2.74
C PHE A 81 9.22 12.43 -2.83
N ALA A 82 8.36 13.12 -3.58
CA ALA A 82 8.36 14.58 -3.63
C ALA A 82 8.09 15.19 -2.25
N TYR A 83 7.16 14.62 -1.48
CA TYR A 83 6.88 15.00 -0.10
C TYR A 83 8.09 14.78 0.82
N LEU A 84 8.77 13.64 0.70
CA LEU A 84 10.00 13.39 1.45
C LEU A 84 11.10 14.39 1.08
N ALA A 85 11.27 14.72 -0.20
CA ALA A 85 12.27 15.67 -0.67
C ALA A 85 12.08 17.07 -0.06
N ILE A 86 10.85 17.61 -0.02
CA ILE A 86 10.60 18.91 0.60
C ILE A 86 10.81 18.88 2.13
N ARG A 87 10.61 17.72 2.77
CA ARG A 87 10.93 17.56 4.20
C ARG A 87 12.44 17.62 4.42
N VAL A 88 13.23 16.93 3.61
CA VAL A 88 14.70 17.02 3.65
C VAL A 88 15.17 18.46 3.42
N ALA A 89 14.65 19.14 2.39
CA ALA A 89 15.00 20.52 2.10
C ALA A 89 14.66 21.51 3.23
N LYS A 90 13.67 21.17 4.08
CA LYS A 90 13.28 21.97 5.25
C LYS A 90 13.89 21.48 6.57
N GLY A 91 14.77 20.48 6.55
CA GLY A 91 15.33 19.88 7.77
C GLY A 91 14.30 19.16 8.64
N LEU A 92 13.19 18.71 8.06
CA LEU A 92 12.12 18.00 8.76
C LEU A 92 12.37 16.47 8.75
N PRO A 93 11.94 15.74 9.81
CA PRO A 93 12.09 14.29 9.88
C PRO A 93 11.42 13.56 8.71
N THR A 94 12.00 12.51 8.18
CA THR A 94 11.42 11.67 7.09
C THR A 94 10.89 10.33 7.60
N SER A 95 11.18 9.98 8.85
CA SER A 95 10.69 8.79 9.51
C SER A 95 10.34 9.05 10.97
N SER A 96 9.51 8.19 11.55
CA SER A 96 8.99 8.28 12.91
C SER A 96 8.91 6.89 13.55
N PRO A 97 8.80 6.80 14.89
CA PRO A 97 8.55 5.53 15.56
C PRO A 97 7.33 4.79 15.00
N GLU A 98 6.28 5.54 14.62
CA GLU A 98 5.03 5.00 14.06
C GLU A 98 5.15 4.43 12.64
N THR A 99 6.22 4.76 11.89
CA THR A 99 6.41 4.28 10.51
C THR A 99 7.43 3.14 10.42
N THR A 100 8.57 3.25 11.09
CA THR A 100 9.68 2.28 10.97
C THR A 100 10.18 1.72 12.30
N GLY A 101 9.66 2.19 13.44
CA GLY A 101 10.09 1.75 14.77
C GLY A 101 11.38 2.42 15.29
N VAL A 102 11.88 3.46 14.61
CA VAL A 102 13.01 4.26 15.13
C VAL A 102 12.69 4.90 16.49
N SER A 103 13.71 5.13 17.33
CA SER A 103 13.52 5.63 18.72
C SER A 103 13.15 7.12 18.83
N ALA A 104 13.32 7.89 17.76
CA ALA A 104 13.02 9.30 17.70
C ALA A 104 12.57 9.68 16.29
N LEU A 105 12.17 10.94 16.08
CA LEU A 105 11.97 11.47 14.75
C LEU A 105 13.32 11.58 14.03
N VAL A 106 13.47 10.88 12.90
CA VAL A 106 14.74 10.78 12.17
C VAL A 106 14.61 11.42 10.79
N GLY A 107 15.56 12.29 10.45
CA GLY A 107 15.75 12.80 9.09
C GLY A 107 16.61 11.84 8.25
N GLY A 108 16.46 11.90 6.93
CA GLY A 108 17.24 11.13 5.98
C GLY A 108 17.41 11.87 4.66
N GLY A 109 17.93 11.17 3.64
CA GLY A 109 18.16 11.74 2.30
C GLY A 109 19.38 12.65 2.21
N THR A 110 19.81 12.90 0.97
CA THR A 110 20.98 13.75 0.65
C THR A 110 20.56 14.79 -0.37
N VAL A 111 20.84 16.06 -0.09
CA VAL A 111 20.61 17.15 -1.06
C VAL A 111 21.75 17.15 -2.06
N SER A 112 21.43 16.89 -3.33
CA SER A 112 22.36 17.08 -4.43
C SER A 112 22.07 18.43 -5.09
N HIS A 113 23.10 19.25 -5.28
CA HIS A 113 22.98 20.51 -6.00
C HIS A 113 23.27 20.26 -7.49
N PRO A 114 22.54 20.90 -8.41
CA PRO A 114 22.89 20.86 -9.83
C PRO A 114 24.30 21.43 -10.02
N GLY A 115 25.13 20.73 -10.79
CA GLY A 115 26.45 21.18 -11.23
C GLY A 115 26.38 21.92 -12.55
#